data_AF-A0A928JI30-F1
#
_entry.id   AF-A0A928JI30-F1
#
_cell.length_a   1.000
_cell.length_b   1.000
_cell.length_c   1.000
_cell.angle_alpha   90.00
_cell.angle_beta   90.00
_cell.angle_gamma   90.00
#
_symmetry.space_group_name_H-M   'P 1'
#
loop_
_entity.id
_entity.type
_entity.pdbx_description
1 polymer ?
#
loop_
_entity_poly.entity_id
_entity_poly.type
_entity_poly.pdbx_seq_one_letter_code
_entity_poly.pdbx_strand_id
1 'polypeptide(L)'
;MNVMIPELYDYYDKELTQLISKKYGYSPMKALREFLNSETRSMLENPDLELWAFSPLVLFDMWEAEKVTGDPRNSVYIRED
;
A
#
# COMPACT_ATOMS: atom_id res chain seq x y z
N MET A 1 -6.99 -10.84 -18.39
CA MET A 1 -7.06 -10.76 -16.91
C MET A 1 -5.83 -11.46 -16.37
N ASN A 2 -4.81 -10.68 -16.01
CA ASN A 2 -3.68 -11.21 -15.26
C ASN A 2 -4.13 -11.30 -13.81
N VAL A 3 -4.49 -12.51 -13.37
CA VAL A 3 -4.97 -12.75 -12.01
C VAL A 3 -3.71 -12.72 -11.13
N MET A 4 -3.37 -11.54 -10.63
CA MET A 4 -2.32 -11.42 -9.63
C MET A 4 -2.62 -12.38 -8.47
N ILE A 5 -1.58 -13.04 -8.01
CA ILE A 5 -1.62 -14.24 -7.18
C ILE A 5 -2.20 -13.87 -5.79
N PRO A 6 -3.30 -14.49 -5.30
CA PRO A 6 -3.90 -14.18 -3.99
C PRO A 6 -2.89 -14.13 -2.83
N GLU A 7 -1.89 -15.01 -2.86
CA GLU A 7 -0.81 -15.10 -1.89
C GLU A 7 0.06 -13.84 -1.83
N LEU A 8 0.16 -13.10 -2.95
CA LEU A 8 0.87 -11.83 -3.02
C LEU A 8 0.09 -10.73 -2.29
N TYR A 9 -1.22 -10.65 -2.49
CA TYR A 9 -2.04 -9.67 -1.79
C TYR A 9 -2.06 -9.95 -0.29
N ASP A 10 -2.19 -11.22 0.11
CA ASP A 10 -2.10 -11.61 1.52
C ASP A 10 -0.76 -11.20 2.15
N TYR A 11 0.34 -11.31 1.38
CA TYR A 11 1.65 -10.84 1.81
C TYR A 11 1.65 -9.32 2.06
N TYR A 12 1.21 -8.50 1.10
CA TYR A 12 1.19 -7.05 1.27
C TYR A 12 0.19 -6.59 2.33
N ASP A 13 -1.02 -7.16 2.35
CA ASP A 13 -2.04 -6.83 3.35
C ASP A 13 -1.49 -7.07 4.77
N LYS A 14 -0.76 -8.17 4.98
CA LYS A 14 -0.11 -8.46 6.26
C LYS A 14 1.02 -7.47 6.58
N GLU A 15 1.94 -7.22 5.65
CA GLU A 15 3.10 -6.35 5.89
C GLU A 15 2.67 -4.91 6.13
N LEU A 16 1.78 -4.36 5.30
CA LEU A 16 1.27 -3.00 5.43
C LEU A 16 0.45 -2.82 6.71
N THR A 17 -0.36 -3.81 7.09
CA THR A 17 -1.07 -3.80 8.38
C THR A 17 -0.10 -3.66 9.54
N GLN A 18 1.01 -4.41 9.54
CA GLN A 18 2.01 -4.34 10.61
C GLN A 18 2.72 -2.98 10.66
N LEU A 19 3.11 -2.45 9.50
CA LEU A 19 3.77 -1.14 9.40
C LEU A 19 2.86 -0.01 9.88
N ILE A 20 1.60 0.01 9.44
CA ILE A 20 0.60 1.00 9.84
C ILE A 20 0.31 0.90 11.34
N SER A 21 0.07 -0.31 11.86
CA SER A 21 -0.15 -0.54 13.29
C SER A 21 1.03 -0.05 14.12
N LYS A 22 2.26 -0.36 13.71
CA LYS A 22 3.48 0.03 14.43
C LYS A 22 3.67 1.55 14.45
N LYS A 23 3.45 2.24 13.33
CA LYS A 23 3.69 3.69 13.24
C LYS A 23 2.58 4.51 13.91
N TYR A 24 1.33 4.14 13.73
CA TYR A 24 0.17 4.94 14.16
C TYR A 24 -0.51 4.43 15.44
N GLY A 25 -0.02 3.33 16.04
CA GLY A 25 -0.61 2.73 17.23
C GLY A 25 -2.01 2.15 16.99
N TYR A 26 -2.34 1.81 15.75
CA TYR A 26 -3.66 1.27 15.39
C TYR A 26 -3.75 -0.22 15.75
N SER A 27 -4.95 -0.68 16.11
CA SER A 27 -5.21 -2.12 16.19
C SER A 27 -5.03 -2.76 14.81
N PRO A 28 -4.62 -4.05 14.72
CA PRO A 28 -4.42 -4.71 13.43
C PRO A 28 -5.65 -4.63 12.52
N MET A 29 -6.86 -4.79 13.07
CA MET A 29 -8.11 -4.70 12.32
C MET A 29 -8.34 -3.29 11.75
N LYS A 30 -8.00 -2.24 12.51
CA LYS A 30 -8.09 -0.85 12.02
C LYS A 30 -7.05 -0.59 10.94
N ALA A 31 -5.80 -0.98 11.16
CA ALA A 31 -4.72 -0.81 10.19
C ALA A 31 -5.02 -1.52 8.86
N LEU A 32 -5.49 -2.78 8.92
CA LEU A 32 -5.90 -3.53 7.74
C LEU A 32 -7.04 -2.82 7.00
N ARG A 33 -8.06 -2.34 7.73
CA ARG A 33 -9.18 -1.60 7.10
C ARG A 33 -8.70 -0.32 6.41
N GLU A 34 -7.81 0.43 7.04
CA GLU A 34 -7.26 1.66 6.44
C GLU A 34 -6.47 1.36 5.16
N PHE A 35 -5.72 0.25 5.13
CA PHE A 35 -4.99 -0.16 3.93
C PHE A 35 -5.92 -0.68 2.84
N LEU A 36 -6.84 -1.59 3.16
CA LEU A 36 -7.73 -2.21 2.18
C LEU A 36 -8.63 -1.21 1.43
N ASN A 37 -8.95 -0.08 2.05
CA ASN A 37 -9.79 0.96 1.46
C ASN A 37 -8.98 2.11 0.84
N SER A 38 -7.66 1.95 0.69
CA SER A 38 -6.78 2.98 0.14
C SER A 38 -6.61 2.88 -1.37
N GLU A 39 -6.38 4.01 -2.03
CA GLU A 39 -6.00 4.07 -3.45
C GLU A 39 -4.68 3.33 -3.69
N THR A 40 -3.75 3.36 -2.73
CA THR A 40 -2.52 2.57 -2.79
C THR A 40 -2.81 1.07 -2.97
N ARG A 41 -3.82 0.53 -2.28
CA ARG A 41 -4.23 -0.87 -2.42
C ARG A 41 -4.91 -1.15 -3.77
N SER A 42 -5.71 -0.21 -4.27
CA SER A 42 -6.30 -0.29 -5.62
C SER A 42 -5.24 -0.22 -6.72
N MET A 43 -4.19 0.59 -6.54
CA MET A 43 -3.05 0.64 -7.45
C MET A 43 -2.24 -0.66 -7.43
N LEU A 44 -2.05 -1.28 -6.27
CA LEU A 44 -1.38 -2.59 -6.18
C LEU A 44 -2.16 -3.67 -6.95
N GLU A 45 -3.49 -3.55 -7.00
CA GLU A 45 -4.36 -4.42 -7.78
C GLU A 45 -4.27 -4.23 -9.29
N ASN A 46 -3.72 -3.09 -9.74
CA ASN A 46 -3.60 -2.78 -11.15
C ASN A 46 -2.32 -3.42 -11.74
N PRO A 47 -2.46 -4.42 -12.64
CA PRO A 47 -1.32 -5.06 -13.30
C PRO A 47 -0.43 -4.09 -14.09
N ASP A 48 -0.99 -3.00 -14.62
CA ASP A 48 -0.23 -2.11 -15.49
C ASP A 48 0.79 -1.24 -14.72
N LEU A 49 0.70 -1.20 -13.38
CA LEU A 49 1.59 -0.42 -12.52
C LEU A 49 2.75 -1.22 -11.94
N GLU A 50 2.72 -2.55 -12.06
CA GLU A 50 3.77 -3.47 -11.61
C GLU A 50 4.23 -3.26 -10.15
N LEU A 51 3.33 -2.78 -9.27
CA LEU A 51 3.71 -2.40 -7.90
C LEU A 51 4.21 -3.56 -7.04
N TRP A 52 3.91 -4.80 -7.42
CA TRP A 52 4.45 -6.00 -6.78
C TRP A 52 5.97 -6.17 -6.92
N ALA A 53 6.59 -5.46 -7.85
CA ALA A 53 8.04 -5.45 -7.97
C ALA A 53 8.71 -4.64 -6.85
N PHE A 54 7.95 -3.83 -6.11
CA PHE A 54 8.45 -2.96 -5.06
C PHE A 54 8.30 -3.58 -3.67
N SER A 55 9.20 -3.20 -2.77
CA SER A 55 9.14 -3.65 -1.38
C SER A 55 7.91 -3.09 -0.65
N PRO A 56 7.42 -3.76 0.42
CA PRO A 56 6.34 -3.23 1.26
C PRO A 56 6.62 -1.84 1.84
N LEU A 57 7.89 -1.47 2.03
CA LEU A 57 8.26 -0.13 2.51
C LEU A 57 7.95 0.97 1.49
N VAL A 58 8.08 0.68 0.19
CA VAL A 58 7.74 1.64 -0.87
C VAL A 58 6.22 1.83 -0.92
N LEU A 59 5.46 0.74 -0.88
CA LEU A 59 3.99 0.83 -0.83
C LEU A 59 3.51 1.51 0.45
N PHE A 60 4.22 1.32 1.57
CA PHE A 60 3.90 2.02 2.80
C PHE A 60 4.09 3.52 2.64
N ASP A 61 5.20 3.97 2.05
CA ASP A 61 5.43 5.38 1.77
C ASP A 61 4.36 5.96 0.82
N MET A 62 3.94 5.22 -0.20
CA MET A 62 2.80 5.57 -1.06
C MET A 62 1.51 5.76 -0.27
N TRP A 63 1.18 4.82 0.61
CA TRP A 63 0.00 4.93 1.47
C TRP A 63 0.10 6.12 2.45
N GLU A 64 1.30 6.42 2.95
CA GLU A 64 1.50 7.59 3.79
C GLU A 64 1.34 8.90 3.01
N ALA A 65 1.84 8.96 1.78
CA ALA A 65 1.65 10.09 0.90
C ALA A 65 0.16 10.31 0.59
N GLU A 66 -0.58 9.24 0.31
CA GLU A 66 -2.03 9.26 0.15
C GLU A 66 -2.71 9.82 1.41
N LYS A 67 -2.35 9.33 2.60
CA LYS A 67 -2.94 9.80 3.86
C LYS A 67 -2.74 11.29 4.10
N VAL A 68 -1.60 11.84 3.70
CA VAL A 68 -1.26 13.27 3.91
C VAL A 68 -1.84 14.15 2.81
N THR A 69 -1.85 13.68 1.55
CA THR A 69 -2.12 14.53 0.37
C THR A 69 -3.40 14.18 -0.39
N GLY A 70 -3.94 12.98 -0.16
CA GLY A 70 -5.05 12.41 -0.93
C GLY A 70 -4.62 11.64 -2.20
N ASP A 71 -3.33 11.58 -2.54
CA ASP A 71 -2.85 10.87 -3.73
C ASP A 71 -1.53 10.09 -3.45
N PRO A 72 -1.50 8.75 -3.62
CA PRO A 72 -0.30 7.94 -3.39
C PRO A 72 0.90 8.34 -4.25
N ARG A 73 0.66 8.95 -5.42
CA ARG A 73 1.70 9.35 -6.37
C ARG A 73 2.54 10.53 -5.89
N ASN A 74 2.16 11.17 -4.80
CA ASN A 74 2.98 12.16 -4.11
C ASN A 74 4.09 11.57 -3.24
N SER A 75 4.20 10.23 -3.20
CA SER A 75 5.34 9.55 -2.58
C SER A 75 6.66 10.02 -3.18
N VAL A 76 7.70 10.09 -2.34
CA VAL A 76 9.06 10.48 -2.74
C VAL A 76 9.67 9.50 -3.74
N TYR A 77 9.11 8.29 -3.88
CA TYR A 77 9.54 7.29 -4.86
C TYR A 77 8.87 7.44 -6.23
N ILE A 78 7.83 8.29 -6.35
CA ILE A 78 7.08 8.52 -7.59
C ILE A 78 7.23 9.97 -8.07
N ARG A 79 7.50 10.92 -7.17
CA ARG A 79 7.84 12.29 -7.56
C ARG A 79 9.17 12.29 -8.34
N GLU A 80 9.07 12.33 -9.67
CA GLU A 80 10.12 12.92 -10.49
C GLU A 80 10.18 14.43 -10.16
N ASP A 81 11.39 14.96 -9.97
CA ASP A 81 11.65 16.38 -9.76
C ASP A 81 11.21 17.24 -10.97
#